data_AF-A0A7J3P557-F1
#
_entry.id   AF-A0A7J3P557-F1
#
_cell.length_a   1.000
_cell.length_b   1.000
_cell.length_c   1.000
_cell.angle_alpha   90.00
_cell.angle_beta   90.00
_cell.angle_gamma   90.00
#
_symmetry.space_group_name_H-M   'P 1'
#
loop_
_entity.id
_entity.type
_entity.pdbx_description
1 polymer ?
#
loop_
_entity_poly.entity_id
_entity_poly.type
_entity_poly.pdbx_seq_one_letter_code
_entity_poly.pdbx_strand_id
1 'polypeptide(L)'
;MEAEAALSGLVDLVTAGITFIKPVFDPQTETGISYPDADAAFGTRGRKTEEILERLHQAGILKRMLLDVVRACPRCGFLDVEVKEVCPKCKSSMIASTETGMLCKVCGSTFNASDLLLGCVRCGNVFRQDNTRFKPLYAYILAKKDVEGPPRPRTLEFTGKLTLNESIGEELRKSMESLVSRIERAVQELVEINKELMMSRIRGEREEAKPFC
;
A
#
# COMPACT_ATOMS: atom_id res chain seq x y z
N MET A 1 -18.67 12.62 -24.53
CA MET A 1 -17.98 13.54 -23.58
C MET A 1 -17.04 12.80 -22.63
N GLU A 2 -17.50 11.98 -21.66
CA GLU A 2 -16.57 11.30 -20.72
C GLU A 2 -15.62 10.28 -21.37
N ALA A 3 -16.12 9.51 -22.35
CA ALA A 3 -15.32 8.48 -23.02
C ALA A 3 -14.19 9.06 -23.89
N GLU A 4 -14.44 10.20 -24.55
CA GLU A 4 -13.42 10.91 -25.34
C GLU A 4 -12.31 11.48 -24.45
N ALA A 5 -12.66 12.05 -23.30
CA ALA A 5 -11.67 12.56 -22.34
C ALA A 5 -10.78 11.44 -21.79
N ALA A 6 -11.36 10.28 -21.47
CA ALA A 6 -10.60 9.12 -21.02
C ALA A 6 -9.66 8.56 -22.12
N LEU A 7 -10.11 8.53 -23.37
CA LEU A 7 -9.28 8.11 -24.50
C LEU A 7 -8.16 9.12 -24.79
N SER A 8 -8.44 10.42 -24.72
CA SER A 8 -7.45 11.48 -24.86
C SER A 8 -6.35 11.35 -23.81
N GLY A 9 -6.71 11.22 -22.53
CA GLY A 9 -5.72 11.04 -21.48
C GLY A 9 -4.91 9.75 -21.62
N LEU A 10 -5.47 8.70 -22.22
CA LEU A 10 -4.70 7.49 -22.53
C LEU A 10 -3.63 7.76 -23.60
N VAL A 11 -3.93 8.58 -24.61
CA VAL A 11 -2.94 9.03 -25.59
C VAL A 11 -1.83 9.82 -24.91
N ASP A 12 -2.16 10.69 -23.95
CA ASP A 12 -1.17 11.47 -23.20
C ASP A 12 -0.23 10.56 -22.40
N LEU A 13 -0.75 9.54 -21.71
CA LEU A 13 0.05 8.55 -20.97
C LEU A 13 1.01 7.79 -21.90
N VAL A 14 0.51 7.34 -23.06
CA VAL A 14 1.32 6.62 -24.04
C VAL A 14 2.42 7.53 -24.62
N THR A 15 2.07 8.78 -24.93
CA THR A 15 3.01 9.77 -25.50
C THR A 15 4.10 10.12 -24.48
N ALA A 16 3.76 10.16 -23.19
CA ALA A 16 4.70 10.31 -22.10
C ALA A 16 5.55 9.05 -21.82
N GLY A 17 5.32 7.94 -22.53
CA GLY A 17 6.03 6.67 -22.32
C GLY A 17 5.61 5.93 -21.04
N ILE A 18 4.50 6.32 -20.43
CA ILE A 18 4.01 5.74 -19.18
C ILE A 18 3.26 4.45 -19.50
N THR A 19 3.91 3.33 -19.23
CA THR A 19 3.37 1.99 -19.47
C THR A 19 2.84 1.31 -18.21
N PHE A 20 3.23 1.83 -17.03
CA PHE A 20 2.89 1.30 -15.72
C PHE A 20 2.37 2.44 -14.83
N ILE A 21 1.07 2.42 -14.54
CA ILE A 21 0.38 3.41 -13.73
C ILE A 21 0.36 2.88 -12.28
N LYS A 22 1.14 3.53 -11.41
CA LYS A 22 1.33 3.11 -10.03
C LYS A 22 0.43 3.92 -9.07
N PRO A 23 -0.23 3.28 -8.10
CA PRO A 23 -0.90 3.99 -7.02
C PRO A 23 0.10 4.56 -6.01
N VAL A 24 -0.24 5.71 -5.44
CA VAL A 24 0.44 6.31 -4.27
C VAL A 24 -0.58 6.58 -3.18
N PHE A 25 -0.13 6.53 -1.93
CA PHE A 25 -0.95 6.98 -0.81
C PHE A 25 -1.07 8.51 -0.86
N ASP A 26 -2.30 9.01 -0.86
CA ASP A 26 -2.59 10.44 -0.84
C ASP A 26 -3.74 10.72 0.14
N PRO A 27 -3.45 11.26 1.33
CA PRO A 27 -4.45 11.50 2.36
C PRO A 27 -5.45 12.60 2.01
N GLN A 28 -5.22 13.36 0.94
CA GLN A 28 -6.16 14.38 0.46
C GLN A 28 -7.28 13.79 -0.41
N THR A 29 -7.10 12.58 -0.96
CA THR A 29 -8.12 11.91 -1.78
C THR A 29 -9.16 11.19 -0.93
N GLU A 30 -10.40 11.11 -1.40
CA GLU A 30 -11.53 10.42 -0.74
C GLU A 30 -11.23 8.95 -0.33
N THR A 31 -10.36 8.28 -1.05
CA THR A 31 -10.00 6.88 -0.81
C THR A 31 -8.66 6.70 -0.10
N GLY A 32 -7.82 7.74 -0.04
CA GLY A 32 -6.43 7.62 0.42
C GLY A 32 -5.47 7.12 -0.66
N ILE A 33 -5.94 7.02 -1.91
CA ILE A 33 -5.16 6.55 -3.05
C ILE A 33 -5.25 7.59 -4.17
N SER A 34 -4.11 7.90 -4.76
CA SER A 34 -4.00 8.69 -5.99
C SER A 34 -3.20 7.89 -7.03
N TYR A 35 -3.43 8.20 -8.29
CA TYR A 35 -2.62 7.68 -9.40
C TYR A 35 -2.05 8.89 -10.13
N PRO A 36 -0.92 9.48 -9.71
CA PRO A 36 -0.50 10.81 -10.13
C PRO A 36 -0.41 10.97 -11.65
N ASP A 37 0.12 9.96 -12.33
CA ASP A 37 0.24 9.94 -13.79
C ASP A 37 -1.14 9.95 -14.47
N ALA A 38 -2.07 9.12 -13.99
CA ALA A 38 -3.43 9.05 -14.51
C ALA A 38 -4.28 10.26 -14.11
N ASP A 39 -4.08 10.79 -12.90
CA ASP A 39 -4.72 12.00 -12.40
C ASP A 39 -4.35 13.19 -13.31
N ALA A 40 -3.07 13.32 -13.66
CA ALA A 40 -2.59 14.33 -14.59
C ALA A 40 -3.15 14.15 -16.00
N ALA A 41 -3.13 12.92 -16.52
CA ALA A 41 -3.57 12.64 -17.88
C ALA A 41 -5.09 12.77 -18.10
N PHE A 42 -5.90 12.37 -17.12
CA PHE A 42 -7.36 12.47 -17.22
C PHE A 42 -7.92 13.80 -16.68
N GLY A 43 -7.10 14.60 -16.02
CA GLY A 43 -7.55 15.81 -15.30
C GLY A 43 -8.53 15.48 -14.16
N THR A 44 -8.43 14.27 -13.59
CA THR A 44 -9.28 13.78 -12.49
C THR A 44 -8.46 13.47 -11.24
N ARG A 45 -9.11 13.11 -10.14
CA ARG A 45 -8.42 12.68 -8.92
C ARG A 45 -9.23 11.67 -8.11
N GLY A 46 -8.54 10.82 -7.35
CA GLY A 46 -9.13 9.91 -6.37
C GLY A 46 -10.14 8.95 -7.00
N ARG A 47 -11.37 8.91 -6.46
CA ARG A 47 -12.41 7.96 -6.90
C ARG A 47 -12.71 8.06 -8.40
N LYS A 48 -12.75 9.26 -8.97
CA LYS A 48 -13.03 9.44 -10.40
C LYS A 48 -11.95 8.81 -11.28
N THR A 49 -10.68 8.98 -10.91
CA THR A 49 -9.57 8.33 -11.61
C THR A 49 -9.63 6.82 -11.47
N GLU A 50 -9.91 6.31 -10.25
CA GLU A 50 -10.11 4.87 -10.02
C GLU A 50 -11.22 4.29 -10.92
N GLU A 51 -12.33 4.99 -11.08
CA GLU A 51 -13.44 4.58 -11.95
C GLU A 51 -13.05 4.56 -13.44
N ILE A 52 -12.30 5.55 -13.92
CA ILE A 52 -11.80 5.58 -15.30
C ILE A 52 -10.84 4.42 -15.56
N LEU A 53 -9.89 4.18 -14.65
CA LEU A 53 -8.93 3.08 -14.77
C LEU A 53 -9.63 1.71 -14.78
N GLU A 54 -10.64 1.51 -13.94
CA GLU A 54 -11.43 0.28 -13.91
C GLU A 54 -12.26 0.11 -15.19
N ARG A 55 -12.84 1.19 -15.74
CA ARG A 55 -13.53 1.15 -17.05
C ARG A 55 -12.57 0.79 -18.19
N LEU A 56 -11.38 1.36 -18.22
CA LEU A 56 -10.33 1.04 -19.20
C LEU A 56 -9.83 -0.40 -19.05
N HIS A 57 -9.79 -0.91 -17.82
CA HIS A 57 -9.50 -2.32 -17.56
C HIS A 57 -10.60 -3.25 -18.10
N GLN A 58 -11.86 -2.93 -17.84
CA GLN A 58 -13.01 -3.68 -18.35
C GLN A 58 -13.10 -3.67 -19.88
N ALA A 59 -12.66 -2.58 -20.51
CA ALA A 59 -12.53 -2.47 -21.96
C ALA A 59 -11.32 -3.24 -22.54
N GLY A 60 -10.48 -3.85 -21.69
CA GLY A 60 -9.30 -4.61 -22.12
C GLY A 60 -8.10 -3.75 -22.53
N ILE A 61 -8.20 -2.42 -22.39
CA ILE A 61 -7.12 -1.48 -22.74
C ILE A 61 -6.03 -1.50 -21.67
N LEU A 62 -6.41 -1.66 -20.41
CA LEU A 62 -5.50 -1.82 -19.28
C LEU A 62 -5.58 -3.23 -18.70
N LYS A 63 -4.44 -3.82 -18.39
CA LYS A 63 -4.33 -4.98 -17.51
C LYS A 63 -4.09 -4.47 -16.09
N ARG A 64 -4.87 -4.92 -15.12
CA ARG A 64 -4.61 -4.61 -13.70
C ARG A 64 -3.75 -5.69 -13.04
N MET A 65 -2.89 -5.28 -12.14
CA MET A 65 -2.04 -6.13 -11.30
C MET A 65 -2.32 -5.81 -9.83
N LEU A 66 -2.60 -6.82 -9.02
CA LEU A 66 -2.75 -6.65 -7.58
C LEU A 66 -1.36 -6.40 -6.97
N LEU A 67 -1.16 -5.23 -6.38
CA LEU A 67 0.07 -4.91 -5.66
C LEU A 67 -0.01 -5.33 -4.19
N ASP A 68 -1.13 -5.00 -3.54
CA ASP A 68 -1.32 -5.26 -2.11
C ASP A 68 -2.80 -5.33 -1.76
N VAL A 69 -3.11 -5.81 -0.56
CA VAL A 69 -4.44 -5.77 0.05
C VAL A 69 -4.36 -4.92 1.32
N VAL A 70 -4.81 -3.68 1.19
CA VAL A 70 -4.69 -2.68 2.24
C VAL A 70 -5.91 -2.67 3.15
N ARG A 71 -5.68 -2.36 4.43
CA ARG A 71 -6.74 -2.16 5.41
C ARG A 71 -7.43 -0.83 5.16
N ALA A 72 -8.75 -0.83 5.23
CA ALA A 72 -9.59 0.34 5.01
C ALA A 72 -10.64 0.46 6.11
N CYS A 73 -10.99 1.70 6.45
CA CYS A 73 -12.07 1.98 7.38
C CYS A 73 -13.39 1.36 6.86
N PRO A 74 -14.10 0.56 7.67
CA PRO A 74 -15.35 -0.06 7.24
C PRO A 74 -16.48 0.94 6.98
N ARG A 75 -16.37 2.15 7.54
CA ARG A 75 -17.38 3.21 7.42
C ARG A 75 -17.19 4.08 6.19
N CYS A 76 -15.96 4.55 5.93
CA CYS A 76 -15.69 5.49 4.84
C CYS A 76 -14.74 4.97 3.75
N GLY A 77 -14.10 3.82 3.95
CA GLY A 77 -13.18 3.21 2.98
C GLY A 77 -11.79 3.85 2.92
N PHE A 78 -11.47 4.81 3.80
CA PHE A 78 -10.15 5.44 3.86
C PHE A 78 -9.08 4.48 4.42
N LEU A 79 -7.88 4.53 3.86
CA LEU A 79 -6.81 3.56 4.17
C LEU A 79 -6.06 3.83 5.47
N ASP A 80 -6.09 5.06 5.97
CA ASP A 80 -5.29 5.43 7.13
C ASP A 80 -6.07 5.24 8.44
N VAL A 81 -5.58 4.29 9.24
CA VAL A 81 -6.18 3.82 10.49
C VAL A 81 -5.10 3.70 11.55
N GLU A 82 -5.28 4.42 12.66
CA GLU A 82 -4.39 4.39 13.81
C GLU A 82 -4.75 3.23 14.73
N VAL A 83 -3.74 2.51 15.23
CA VAL A 83 -3.93 1.50 16.27
C VAL A 83 -3.85 2.20 17.63
N LYS A 84 -4.84 1.96 18.50
CA LYS A 84 -4.89 2.45 19.87
C LYS A 84 -5.03 1.28 20.83
N GLU A 85 -4.11 1.21 21.77
CA GLU A 85 -4.24 0.31 22.92
C GLU A 85 -5.27 0.87 23.89
N VAL A 86 -6.20 0.01 24.30
CA VAL A 86 -7.28 0.40 25.20
C VAL A 86 -7.49 -0.64 26.29
N CYS A 87 -8.00 -0.18 27.42
CA CYS A 87 -8.41 -1.03 28.51
C CYS A 87 -9.48 -2.03 28.03
N PRO A 88 -9.33 -3.34 28.24
CA PRO A 88 -10.32 -4.33 27.80
C PRO A 88 -11.69 -4.12 28.46
N LYS A 89 -11.74 -3.55 29.68
CA LYS A 89 -12.96 -3.31 30.45
C LYS A 89 -13.73 -2.06 30.02
N CYS A 90 -13.08 -0.89 29.99
CA CYS A 90 -13.76 0.40 29.73
C CYS A 90 -13.39 1.08 28.41
N LYS A 91 -12.51 0.46 27.60
CA LYS A 91 -12.00 0.99 26.32
C LYS A 91 -11.27 2.34 26.41
N SER A 92 -10.85 2.76 27.60
CA SER A 92 -9.99 3.93 27.76
C SER A 92 -8.55 3.65 27.32
N SER A 93 -7.92 4.60 26.64
CA SER A 93 -6.49 4.55 26.29
C SER A 93 -5.54 4.98 27.42
N MET A 94 -6.07 5.41 28.57
CA MET A 94 -5.24 5.79 29.73
C MET A 94 -4.82 4.54 30.52
N ILE A 95 -3.73 3.92 30.05
CA ILE A 95 -3.13 2.73 30.63
C ILE A 95 -1.76 3.07 31.21
N ALA A 96 -1.43 2.52 32.37
CA ALA A 96 -0.09 2.59 32.98
C ALA A 96 0.50 1.19 33.05
N SER A 97 1.78 1.04 32.68
CA SER A 97 2.54 -0.18 32.93
C SER A 97 2.95 -0.23 34.40
N THR A 98 2.78 -1.39 35.03
CA THR A 98 3.16 -1.68 36.42
C THR A 98 4.04 -2.94 36.46
N GLU A 99 4.71 -3.19 37.59
CA GLU A 99 5.57 -4.38 37.76
C GLU A 99 4.82 -5.71 37.55
N THR A 100 3.50 -5.72 37.79
CA THR A 100 2.63 -6.88 37.71
C THR A 100 1.76 -6.94 36.45
N GLY A 101 1.84 -5.95 35.55
CA GLY A 101 1.03 -5.90 34.33
C GLY A 101 0.68 -4.48 33.89
N MET A 102 -0.59 -4.25 33.54
CA MET A 102 -1.13 -2.96 33.14
C MET A 102 -2.30 -2.55 34.02
N LEU A 103 -2.42 -1.26 34.34
CA LEU A 103 -3.49 -0.65 35.12
C LEU A 103 -4.22 0.41 34.30
N CYS A 104 -5.54 0.33 34.24
CA CYS A 104 -6.34 1.42 33.67
C CYS A 104 -6.51 2.55 34.69
N LYS A 105 -6.08 3.77 34.34
CA LYS A 105 -6.23 4.96 35.20
C LYS A 105 -7.67 5.45 35.34
N VAL A 106 -8.57 5.04 34.44
CA VAL A 106 -9.99 5.47 34.44
C VAL A 106 -10.87 4.58 35.29
N CYS A 107 -10.76 3.26 35.15
CA CYS A 107 -11.65 2.32 35.85
C CYS A 107 -10.94 1.48 36.92
N GLY A 108 -9.62 1.63 37.08
CA GLY A 108 -8.82 0.94 38.09
C GLY A 108 -8.59 -0.56 37.84
N SER A 109 -9.02 -1.12 36.70
CA SER A 109 -8.79 -2.54 36.41
C SER A 109 -7.33 -2.84 36.10
N THR A 110 -6.81 -3.94 36.63
CA THR A 110 -5.53 -4.53 36.24
C THR A 110 -5.74 -5.62 35.19
N PHE A 111 -4.83 -5.71 34.22
CA PHE A 111 -4.86 -6.69 33.13
C PHE A 111 -3.47 -6.90 32.55
N ASN A 112 -3.26 -8.03 31.87
CA ASN A 112 -1.94 -8.38 31.30
C ASN A 112 -1.85 -8.17 29.79
N ALA A 113 -2.97 -7.91 29.12
CA ALA A 113 -3.04 -7.61 27.69
C ALA A 113 -4.07 -6.50 27.44
N SER A 114 -3.68 -5.47 26.69
CA SER A 114 -4.57 -4.41 26.23
C SER A 114 -5.40 -4.90 25.04
N ASP A 115 -6.60 -4.34 24.89
CA ASP A 115 -7.39 -4.53 23.68
C ASP A 115 -6.90 -3.55 22.61
N LEU A 116 -6.92 -3.97 21.34
CA LEU A 116 -6.56 -3.11 20.22
C LEU A 116 -7.83 -2.60 19.53
N LEU A 117 -7.96 -1.28 19.43
CA LEU A 117 -8.95 -0.63 18.59
C LEU A 117 -8.26 0.15 17.47
N LEU A 118 -8.87 0.13 16.29
CA LEU A 118 -8.48 0.93 15.14
C LEU A 118 -9.33 2.20 15.09
N GLY A 119 -8.70 3.35 14.89
CA GLY A 119 -9.36 4.64 14.68
C GLY A 119 -9.07 5.18 13.29
N CYS A 120 -10.11 5.46 12.50
CA CYS A 120 -9.92 6.11 11.20
C CYS A 120 -9.58 7.59 11.38
N VAL A 121 -8.43 8.04 10.87
CA VAL A 121 -7.99 9.44 10.99
C VAL A 121 -8.90 10.42 10.24
N ARG A 122 -9.65 9.93 9.25
CA ARG A 122 -10.56 10.76 8.45
C ARG A 122 -11.92 10.98 9.08
N CYS A 123 -12.59 9.91 9.49
CA CYS A 123 -13.99 9.99 9.95
C CYS A 123 -14.13 9.78 11.47
N GLY A 124 -13.03 9.51 12.17
CA GLY A 124 -13.04 9.25 13.61
C GLY A 124 -13.68 7.91 14.01
N ASN A 125 -14.08 7.07 13.05
CA ASN A 125 -14.72 5.79 13.36
C ASN A 125 -13.75 4.86 14.10
N VAL A 126 -14.17 4.34 15.25
CA VAL A 126 -13.39 3.40 16.07
C VAL A 126 -13.99 2.00 15.91
N PHE A 127 -13.15 1.00 15.62
CA PHE A 127 -13.59 -0.36 15.33
C PHE A 127 -12.51 -1.39 15.71
N ARG A 128 -12.89 -2.67 15.83
CA ARG A 128 -11.93 -3.76 16.09
C ARG A 128 -11.23 -4.18 14.79
N GLN A 129 -10.06 -4.81 14.91
CA GLN A 129 -9.32 -5.33 13.75
C GLN A 129 -10.17 -6.26 12.87
N ASP A 130 -11.01 -7.10 13.48
CA ASP A 130 -11.91 -8.04 12.78
C ASP A 130 -12.95 -7.33 11.89
N ASN A 131 -13.29 -6.08 12.22
CA ASN A 131 -14.25 -5.28 11.47
C ASN A 131 -13.57 -4.45 10.36
N THR A 132 -12.29 -4.63 10.12
CA THR A 132 -11.56 -3.91 9.06
C THR A 132 -12.00 -4.40 7.69
N ARG A 133 -12.20 -3.48 6.73
CA ARG A 133 -12.39 -3.87 5.34
C ARG A 133 -11.04 -4.00 4.66
N PHE A 134 -10.89 -5.02 3.83
CA PHE A 134 -9.72 -5.19 2.98
C PHE A 134 -10.03 -4.65 1.59
N LYS A 135 -9.23 -3.69 1.11
CA LYS A 135 -9.34 -3.12 -0.24
C LYS A 135 -8.12 -3.55 -1.06
N PRO A 136 -8.29 -4.18 -2.23
CA PRO A 136 -7.18 -4.45 -3.12
C PRO A 136 -6.63 -3.14 -3.71
N LEU A 137 -5.31 -3.00 -3.69
CA LEU A 137 -4.57 -1.91 -4.32
C LEU A 137 -4.01 -2.40 -5.67
N TYR A 138 -4.46 -1.80 -6.75
CA TYR A 138 -4.08 -2.21 -8.11
C TYR A 138 -3.08 -1.25 -8.73
N ALA A 139 -2.15 -1.78 -9.51
CA ALA A 139 -1.48 -1.04 -10.57
C ALA A 139 -2.08 -1.40 -11.93
N TYR A 140 -1.94 -0.51 -12.90
CA TYR A 140 -2.45 -0.72 -14.26
C TYR A 140 -1.32 -0.66 -15.28
N ILE A 141 -1.40 -1.52 -16.28
CA ILE A 141 -0.41 -1.64 -17.35
C ILE A 141 -1.16 -1.57 -18.67
N LEU A 142 -0.62 -0.85 -19.65
CA LEU A 142 -1.17 -0.87 -21.00
C LEU A 142 -1.15 -2.30 -21.55
N ALA A 143 -2.32 -2.79 -21.98
CA ALA A 143 -2.40 -4.05 -22.68
C ALA A 143 -1.70 -3.88 -24.03
N LYS A 144 -0.52 -4.51 -24.21
CA LYS A 144 -0.02 -4.77 -25.56
C LYS A 144 -1.10 -5.57 -26.29
N LYS A 145 -1.34 -5.23 -27.56
CA LYS A 145 -2.29 -5.91 -28.45
C LYS A 145 -1.75 -7.29 -28.82
N ASP A 146 -1.59 -8.16 -27.83
CA ASP A 146 -1.46 -9.59 -28.04
C ASP A 146 -2.90 -10.12 -28.13
N VAL A 147 -3.20 -10.73 -29.27
CA VAL A 147 -4.49 -11.36 -29.58
C VAL A 147 -4.95 -12.24 -28.41
N GLU A 148 -6.23 -12.08 -28.09
CA GLU A 148 -7.06 -12.70 -27.05
C GLU A 148 -6.50 -13.96 -26.35
N GLY A 149 -6.43 -13.89 -25.02
CA GLY A 149 -6.60 -15.08 -24.16
C GLY A 149 -7.98 -15.01 -23.49
N PRO A 150 -8.69 -16.14 -23.33
CA PRO A 150 -10.04 -16.16 -22.78
C PRO A 150 -10.09 -15.56 -21.36
N PRO A 151 -11.27 -15.08 -20.92
CA PRO A 151 -11.43 -14.51 -19.58
C PRO A 151 -10.97 -15.51 -18.54
N ARG A 152 -9.96 -15.12 -17.73
CA ARG A 152 -9.40 -15.99 -16.69
C ARG A 152 -10.51 -16.34 -15.70
N PRO A 153 -10.86 -17.62 -15.50
CA PRO A 153 -11.79 -18.01 -14.45
C PRO A 153 -11.20 -17.66 -13.07
N ARG A 154 -12.08 -17.33 -12.12
CA ARG A 154 -11.77 -16.83 -10.77
C ARG A 154 -11.13 -17.87 -9.83
N THR A 155 -10.68 -19.01 -10.35
CA THR A 155 -10.02 -20.06 -9.56
C THR A 155 -8.68 -20.37 -10.22
N LEU A 156 -7.60 -19.93 -9.59
CA LEU A 156 -6.24 -20.28 -9.99
C LEU A 156 -5.95 -21.71 -9.51
N GLU A 157 -6.13 -22.70 -10.38
CA GLU A 157 -5.38 -23.94 -10.28
C GLU A 157 -4.06 -23.75 -11.05
N PHE A 158 -2.98 -23.61 -10.30
CA PHE A 158 -1.64 -23.46 -10.87
C PHE A 158 -1.18 -24.81 -11.42
N THR A 159 -1.34 -25.00 -12.73
CA THR A 159 -0.62 -26.02 -13.49
C THR A 159 -0.05 -25.36 -14.73
N GLY A 160 1.29 -25.34 -14.88
CA GLY A 160 1.87 -24.97 -16.16
C GLY A 160 3.26 -24.37 -16.12
N LYS A 161 4.26 -25.22 -16.41
CA LYS A 161 5.57 -24.85 -16.92
C LYS A 161 5.44 -23.90 -18.12
N LEU A 162 6.24 -22.84 -18.16
CA LEU A 162 6.47 -22.02 -19.35
C LEU A 162 7.69 -22.55 -20.09
N THR A 163 7.51 -23.06 -21.31
CA THR A 163 8.62 -23.36 -22.23
C THR A 163 8.92 -22.11 -23.05
N LEU A 164 9.97 -21.39 -22.66
CA LEU A 164 10.61 -20.36 -23.48
C LEU A 164 11.58 -21.05 -24.46
N ASN A 165 11.71 -20.56 -25.69
CA ASN A 165 12.82 -20.99 -26.56
C ASN A 165 14.15 -20.71 -25.83
N GLU A 166 15.03 -21.72 -25.76
CA GLU A 166 16.19 -21.76 -24.85
C GLU A 166 17.10 -20.52 -24.97
N SER A 167 17.31 -20.01 -26.18
CA SER A 167 18.19 -18.87 -26.43
C SER A 167 17.69 -17.53 -25.85
N ILE A 168 16.39 -17.25 -25.98
CA ILE A 168 15.78 -16.01 -25.47
C ILE A 168 15.61 -16.09 -23.95
N GLY A 169 15.33 -17.30 -23.42
CA GLY A 169 15.21 -17.55 -22.00
C GLY A 169 16.50 -17.28 -21.23
N GLU A 170 17.65 -17.68 -21.78
CA GLU A 170 18.95 -17.53 -21.12
C GLU A 170 19.46 -16.08 -21.09
N GLU A 171 19.29 -15.32 -22.17
CA GLU A 171 19.67 -13.91 -22.20
C GLU A 171 18.81 -13.06 -21.27
N LEU A 172 17.49 -13.31 -21.26
CA LEU A 172 16.57 -12.63 -20.37
C LEU A 172 16.86 -12.98 -18.91
N ARG A 173 17.15 -14.26 -18.62
CA ARG A 173 17.52 -14.73 -17.29
C ARG A 173 18.80 -14.07 -16.78
N LYS A 174 19.86 -14.00 -17.60
CA LYS A 174 21.11 -13.31 -17.24
C LYS A 174 20.89 -11.82 -16.97
N SER A 175 20.04 -11.17 -17.77
CA SER A 175 19.70 -9.77 -17.58
C SER A 175 18.90 -9.54 -16.30
N MET A 176 17.94 -10.42 -15.99
CA MET A 176 17.18 -10.38 -14.74
C MET A 176 18.06 -10.64 -13.53
N GLU A 177 18.92 -11.66 -13.56
CA GLU A 177 19.86 -11.97 -12.47
C GLU A 177 20.83 -10.80 -12.22
N SER A 178 21.31 -10.15 -13.29
CA SER A 178 22.14 -8.94 -13.19
C SER A 178 21.39 -7.79 -12.51
N LEU A 179 20.14 -7.52 -12.90
CA LEU A 179 19.32 -6.47 -12.30
C LEU A 179 19.00 -6.76 -10.83
N VAL A 180 18.65 -8.01 -10.49
CA VAL A 180 18.40 -8.43 -9.11
C VAL A 180 19.64 -8.18 -8.24
N SER A 181 20.84 -8.56 -8.71
CA SER A 181 22.07 -8.33 -7.97
C SER A 181 22.38 -6.85 -7.72
N ARG A 182 21.99 -5.97 -8.65
CA ARG A 182 22.17 -4.51 -8.51
C ARG A 182 21.19 -3.93 -7.49
N ILE A 183 19.94 -4.43 -7.51
CA ILE A 183 18.91 -4.02 -6.55
C ILE A 183 19.28 -4.50 -5.15
N GLU A 184 19.73 -5.74 -4.99
CA GLU A 184 20.17 -6.28 -3.70
C GLU A 184 21.29 -5.44 -3.08
N ARG A 185 22.32 -5.08 -3.86
CA ARG A 185 23.40 -4.20 -3.40
C ARG A 185 22.90 -2.83 -2.94
N ALA A 186 22.04 -2.19 -3.73
CA ALA A 186 21.48 -0.88 -3.39
C ALA A 186 20.59 -0.94 -2.13
N VAL A 187 19.82 -2.01 -1.96
CA VAL A 187 19.02 -2.23 -0.75
C VAL A 187 19.92 -2.45 0.47
N GLN A 188 21.01 -3.21 0.33
CA GLN A 188 21.97 -3.43 1.41
C GLN A 188 22.61 -2.12 1.88
N GLU A 189 23.03 -1.26 0.95
CA GLU A 189 23.59 0.06 1.24
C GLU A 189 22.59 0.95 1.97
N LEU A 190 21.33 1.00 1.52
CA LEU A 190 20.27 1.76 2.18
C LEU A 190 19.97 1.25 3.60
N VAL A 191 20.03 -0.07 3.81
CA VAL A 191 19.87 -0.67 5.14
C VAL A 191 21.01 -0.26 6.07
N GLU A 192 22.25 -0.24 5.58
CA GLU A 192 23.41 0.13 6.41
C GLU A 192 23.40 1.63 6.76
N ILE A 193 23.06 2.50 5.81
CA ILE A 193 22.85 3.94 6.06
C ILE A 193 21.76 4.15 7.13
N ASN A 194 20.64 3.43 7.03
CA ASN A 194 19.57 3.53 8.02
C ASN A 194 20.00 3.02 9.41
N LYS A 195 20.85 1.99 9.50
CA LYS A 195 21.43 1.56 10.78
C LYS A 195 22.35 2.61 11.37
N GLU A 196 23.21 3.24 10.57
CA GLU A 196 24.11 4.31 11.05
C GLU A 196 23.32 5.54 11.54
N LEU A 197 22.25 5.91 10.83
CA LEU A 197 21.33 6.97 11.25
C LEU A 197 20.58 6.60 12.53
N MET A 198 20.13 5.36 12.68
CA MET A 198 19.52 4.87 13.93
C MET A 198 20.52 4.90 15.10
N MET A 199 21.75 4.43 14.88
CA MET A 199 22.79 4.35 15.92
C MET A 199 23.33 5.73 16.33
N SER A 200 23.36 6.71 15.43
CA SER A 200 23.72 8.09 15.76
C SER A 200 22.62 8.81 16.55
N ARG A 201 21.34 8.52 16.27
CA ARG A 201 20.19 9.02 17.04
C ARG A 201 20.18 8.51 18.48
N ILE A 202 20.49 7.22 18.68
CA ILE A 202 20.61 6.61 20.02
C ILE A 202 21.80 7.18 20.83
N ARG A 203 22.87 7.62 20.17
CA ARG A 203 24.02 8.28 20.86
C ARG A 203 23.71 9.72 21.24
N GLY A 204 23.02 10.48 20.38
CA GLY A 204 22.58 11.85 20.68
C GLY A 204 21.63 11.92 21.88
N GLU A 205 20.71 10.95 22.01
CA GLU A 205 19.78 10.87 23.14
C GLU A 205 20.47 10.53 24.48
N ARG A 206 21.69 9.97 24.48
CA ARG A 206 22.47 9.71 25.71
C ARG A 206 23.27 10.92 26.20
N GLU A 207 23.59 11.89 25.34
CA GLU A 207 24.33 13.10 25.73
C GLU A 207 23.43 14.17 26.37
N GLU A 208 22.14 14.19 26.04
CA GLU A 208 21.15 15.07 26.69
C GLU A 208 20.70 14.55 28.09
N ALA A 209 21.06 13.31 28.45
CA ALA A 209 20.74 12.69 29.74
C ALA A 209 21.87 12.76 30.78
N LYS A 210 22.78 13.74 30.69
CA LYS A 210 23.71 14.05 31.80
C LYS A 210 23.00 14.94 32.83
N PRO A 211 22.86 14.52 34.10
CA PRO A 211 22.24 15.37 35.10
C PRO A 211 23.17 16.57 35.36
N PHE A 212 22.61 17.77 35.29
CA PHE A 212 23.23 18.96 35.84
C PHE A 212 23.45 18.71 37.35
N CYS A 213 24.72 18.70 37.78
CA CYS A 213 25.10 18.92 39.18
C CYS A 213 25.19 20.42 39.44
#